data_AF-A0A1A0L353-F1
#
_entry.id   AF-A0A1A0L353-F1
#
_cell.length_a   1.000
_cell.length_b   1.000
_cell.length_c   1.000
_cell.angle_alpha   90.00
_cell.angle_beta   90.00
_cell.angle_gamma   90.00
#
_symmetry.space_group_name_H-M   'P 1'
#
loop_
_entity.id
_entity.type
_entity.pdbx_description
1 polymer ?
#
loop_
_entity_poly.entity_id
_entity_poly.type
_entity_poly.pdbx_seq_one_letter_code
_entity_poly.pdbx_strand_id
1 'polypeptide(L)' 'MSCGASVLGKAGYHDFHPSIPADYWWHSAVTDIQLDRTYKLEAKCDFTATNGHTTAPGNVRFIVEFTLHSS' A
#
# COMPACT_ATOMS: atom_id res chain seq x y z
N MET A 1 -12.05 6.36 -2.90
CA MET A 1 -10.89 6.26 -1.97
C MET A 1 -9.62 6.33 -2.80
N SER A 2 -8.49 6.64 -2.19
CA SER A 2 -7.19 6.61 -2.88
C SER A 2 -6.18 5.78 -2.10
N CYS A 3 -5.52 4.84 -2.76
CA CYS A 3 -4.46 4.02 -2.16
C CYS A 3 -3.14 4.24 -2.90
N GLY A 4 -2.03 4.18 -2.18
CA GLY A 4 -0.71 4.19 -2.78
C GLY A 4 0.32 3.45 -1.95
N ALA A 5 1.26 2.80 -2.62
CA ALA A 5 2.44 2.18 -2.03
C ALA A 5 3.74 2.62 -2.71
N SER A 6 4.80 2.60 -1.90
CA SER A 6 6.19 2.65 -2.33
C SER A 6 6.97 1.50 -1.67
N VAL A 7 8.10 1.11 -2.25
CA VAL A 7 9.00 0.12 -1.66
C VAL A 7 10.36 0.76 -1.46
N LEU A 8 10.73 0.97 -0.19
CA LEU A 8 12.06 1.46 0.16
C LEU A 8 13.10 0.43 -0.25
N GLY A 9 14.12 0.89 -0.97
CA GLY A 9 15.16 0.04 -1.54
C GLY A 9 14.86 -0.49 -2.95
N LYS A 10 13.66 -0.28 -3.50
CA LYS A 10 13.31 -0.58 -4.90
C LYS A 10 13.02 0.72 -5.65
N ALA A 11 14.03 1.24 -6.33
CA ALA A 11 13.87 2.42 -7.17
C ALA A 11 12.80 2.20 -8.26
N GLY A 12 11.97 3.22 -8.47
CA GLY A 12 10.94 3.24 -9.51
C GLY A 12 9.67 2.45 -9.19
N TYR A 13 9.58 1.79 -8.03
CA TYR A 13 8.33 1.14 -7.63
C TYR A 13 7.32 2.18 -7.13
N HIS A 14 6.19 2.25 -7.82
CA HIS A 14 5.03 3.04 -7.42
C HIS A 14 3.77 2.28 -7.79
N ASP A 15 2.90 2.08 -6.81
CA ASP A 15 1.56 1.57 -7.02
C ASP A 15 0.59 2.62 -6.51
N PHE A 16 -0.22 3.23 -7.38
CA PHE A 16 -1.10 4.33 -6.99
C PHE A 16 -2.44 4.27 -7.72
N HIS A 17 -3.51 4.31 -6.92
CA HIS A 17 -4.89 4.21 -7.36
C HIS A 17 -5.70 5.38 -6.78
N PRO A 18 -5.94 6.46 -7.54
CA PRO A 18 -6.58 7.67 -7.00
C PRO A 18 -8.10 7.56 -6.80
N SER A 19 -8.77 6.63 -7.50
CA SER A 19 -10.24 6.61 -7.60
C SER A 19 -10.79 5.19 -7.55
N ILE A 20 -10.62 4.52 -6.42
CA ILE A 20 -11.12 3.14 -6.20
C ILE A 20 -12.42 3.10 -5.38
N PRO A 21 -13.31 2.12 -5.66
CA PRO A 21 -14.56 1.94 -4.93
C PRO A 21 -14.32 1.39 -3.51
N ALA A 22 -15.34 1.52 -2.65
CA ALA A 22 -15.26 1.16 -1.22
C ALA A 22 -14.94 -0.32 -0.96
N ASP A 23 -15.30 -1.19 -1.89
CA ASP A 23 -15.10 -2.65 -1.86
C ASP A 23 -13.83 -3.09 -2.60
N TYR A 24 -12.95 -2.15 -2.98
CA TYR A 24 -11.69 -2.49 -3.65
C TYR A 24 -10.73 -3.21 -2.71
N TRP A 25 -10.30 -4.39 -3.14
CA TRP A 25 -9.27 -5.19 -2.47
C TRP A 25 -7.92 -4.80 -3.04
N TRP A 26 -7.17 -3.99 -2.29
CA TRP A 26 -5.86 -3.59 -2.76
C TRP A 26 -4.89 -4.77 -2.79
N HIS A 27 -4.28 -4.96 -3.95
CA HIS A 27 -3.25 -5.96 -4.20
C HIS A 27 -2.07 -5.29 -4.90
N SER A 28 -0.86 -5.75 -4.61
CA SER A 28 0.34 -5.20 -5.25
C SER A 28 1.37 -6.31 -5.51
N ALA A 29 2.14 -6.15 -6.58
CA ALA A 29 3.19 -7.09 -6.97
C ALA A 29 4.51 -6.33 -7.12
N VAL A 30 5.47 -6.63 -6.26
CA VAL A 30 6.82 -6.06 -6.31
C VAL A 30 7.70 -6.98 -7.16
N THR A 31 8.03 -6.55 -8.38
CA THR A 31 8.88 -7.33 -9.31
C THR A 31 10.36 -6.95 -9.18
N ASP A 32 11.24 -7.79 -9.72
CA ASP A 32 12.67 -7.50 -9.92
C ASP A 32 13.41 -7.12 -8.62
N ILE A 33 13.09 -7.80 -7.53
CA ILE A 33 13.76 -7.68 -6.23
C ILE A 33 14.90 -8.70 -6.10
N GLN A 34 15.89 -8.38 -5.28
CA GLN A 34 17.03 -9.26 -5.00
C GLN A 34 16.63 -10.31 -3.97
N LEU A 35 17.19 -11.52 -4.10
CA LEU A 35 17.11 -12.54 -3.05
C LEU A 35 17.82 -12.08 -1.79
N ASP A 36 17.33 -12.53 -0.64
CA ASP A 36 17.91 -12.35 0.69
C ASP A 36 18.18 -10.89 1.09
N ARG A 37 17.51 -9.96 0.41
CA ARG A 37 17.50 -8.54 0.74
C ARG A 37 16.16 -8.16 1.34
N THR A 38 16.20 -7.56 2.53
CA THR A 38 15.01 -6.99 3.16
C THR A 38 14.64 -5.66 2.51
N TYR A 39 13.36 -5.54 2.18
CA TYR A 39 12.72 -4.33 1.69
C TYR A 39 11.60 -3.92 2.64
N LYS A 40 11.19 -2.65 2.58
CA LYS A 40 10.04 -2.13 3.31
C LYS A 40 9.02 -1.59 2.33
N LEU A 41 7.82 -2.20 2.32
CA LEU A 41 6.66 -1.69 1.61
C LEU A 41 5.91 -0.73 2.54
N GLU A 42 5.77 0.52 2.09
CA GLU A 42 5.01 1.56 2.79
C GLU A 42 3.76 1.87 2.01
N ALA A 43 2.62 1.80 2.68
CA ALA A 43 1.33 1.80 2.04
C ALA A 43 0.32 2.64 2.81
N LYS A 44 -0.50 3.40 2.08
CA LYS A 44 -1.50 4.29 2.64
C LYS A 44 -2.76 4.29 1.78
N CYS A 45 -3.90 4.19 2.43
CA CYS A 45 -5.19 4.44 1.80
C CYS A 45 -5.93 5.56 2.54
N ASP A 46 -6.37 6.57 1.81
CA ASP A 46 -7.26 7.63 2.28
C ASP A 46 -8.70 7.29 1.90
N PHE A 47 -9.60 7.42 2.87
CA PHE A 47 -11.01 7.13 2.74
C PHE A 47 -11.85 8.15 3.51
N THR A 48 -13.16 8.11 3.33
CA THR A 48 -14.10 8.90 4.12
C THR A 48 -14.70 7.99 5.19
N ALA A 49 -14.62 8.40 6.45
CA ALA A 49 -15.21 7.70 7.58
C ALA A 49 -16.47 8.43 8.05
N THR A 50 -17.47 7.67 8.50
CA THR A 50 -18.67 8.22 9.13
C THR A 50 -19.01 7.44 10.40
N ASN A 51 -19.52 8.14 11.42
CA ASN A 51 -20.07 7.51 12.64
C ASN A 51 -21.60 7.59 12.70
N GLY A 52 -22.27 7.87 11.57
CA GLY A 52 -23.72 8.07 11.49
C GLY A 52 -24.19 9.50 11.81
N HIS A 53 -23.31 10.36 12.32
CA HIS A 53 -23.62 11.77 12.65
C HIS A 53 -22.66 12.75 11.97
N THR A 54 -21.40 12.37 11.81
CA THR A 54 -20.33 13.17 11.20
C THR A 54 -19.66 12.37 10.09
N THR A 55 -19.26 13.06 9.03
CA THR A 55 -18.45 12.52 7.93
C THR A 55 -17.13 13.26 7.90
N ALA A 56 -16.01 12.54 7.95
CA ALA A 56 -14.67 13.12 7.99
C ALA A 56 -13.66 12.26 7.21
N PRO A 57 -12.53 12.84 6.75
CA PRO A 57 -11.44 12.06 6.18
C PRO A 57 -10.84 11.08 7.20
N GLY A 58 -10.54 9.87 6.75
CA GLY A 58 -9.82 8.83 7.47
C GLY A 58 -8.66 8.30 6.61
N ASN A 59 -7.72 7.63 7.25
CA ASN A 59 -6.70 6.87 6.53
C ASN A 59 -6.30 5.61 7.28
N VAL A 60 -5.83 4.62 6.52
CA VAL A 60 -5.13 3.45 7.04
C VAL A 60 -3.72 3.45 6.46
N ARG A 61 -2.75 3.10 7.29
CA ARG A 61 -1.34 2.98 6.91
C ARG A 61 -0.83 1.64 7.37
N PHE A 62 -0.09 0.97 6.51
CA PHE A 62 0.64 -0.23 6.88
C PHE A 62 2.07 -0.16 6.35
N ILE A 63 2.96 -0.76 7.12
CA ILE A 63 4.36 -0.90 6.81
C ILE A 63 4.68 -2.37 6.95
N VAL A 64 5.17 -2.98 5.88
CA VAL A 64 5.51 -4.41 5.85
C VAL A 64 6.97 -4.55 5.46
N GLU A 65 7.72 -5.28 6.27
CA GLU A 65 9.07 -5.72 5.92
C GLU A 65 8.99 -7.09 5.28
N PHE A 66 9.67 -7.27 4.15
CA PHE A 66 9.65 -8.52 3.41
C PHE A 66 11.01 -8.81 2.78
N THR A 67 11.30 -10.10 2.64
CA THR A 67 12.48 -10.62 1.95
C THR A 67 12.03 -11.76 1.04
N LEU A 68 12.51 -11.78 -0.20
CA LEU A 68 12.33 -12.93 -1.09
C LEU A 68 13.48 -13.90 -0.86
N HIS A 69 13.17 -15.14 -0.51
CA HIS A 69 14.14 -16.22 -0.36
C HIS A 69 14.00 -17.20 -1.53
N SER A 70 15.11 -17.83 -1.94
CA SER A 70 15.04 -19.03 -2.78
C SER A 70 14.65 -20.22 -1.91
N SER A 71 13.70 -21.02 -2.39
CA SER A 71 13.33 -22.31 -1.83
C SER A 71 14.46 -23.33 -1.89
#